data_AF-A0A533ZJM0-F1
#
_entry.id   AF-A0A533ZJM0-F1
#
_cell.length_a   1.000
_cell.length_b   1.000
_cell.length_c   1.000
_cell.angle_alpha   90.00
_cell.angle_beta   90.00
_cell.angle_gamma   90.00
#
_symmetry.space_group_name_H-M   'P 1'
#
loop_
_entity.id
_entity.type
_entity.pdbx_description
1 polymer ?
#
loop_
_entity_poly.entity_id
_entity_poly.type
_entity_poly.pdbx_seq_one_letter_code
_entity_poly.pdbx_strand_id
1 'polypeptide(L)'
;MEFRDFDPSDYWRLAEIYDTIFPERSRSIDEWRFYDDSLDKSKYYFKRFTCLSVASGEVLGFGEMWNPPWMFHPNKFWLDGWVDPKHQGQGVGGSRHSSESSEKTKSATPSCTS
;
A
#
# COMPACT_ATOMS: atom_id res chain seq x y z
N MET A 1 15.98 1.79 3.76
CA MET A 1 14.54 2.08 3.95
C MET A 1 14.11 1.44 5.24
N GLU A 2 13.10 2.01 5.88
CA GLU A 2 12.49 1.48 7.09
C GLU A 2 10.97 1.51 6.98
N PHE A 3 10.29 0.69 7.77
CA PHE A 3 8.83 0.65 7.85
C PHE A 3 8.39 1.00 9.27
N ARG A 4 7.32 1.77 9.36
CA ARG A 4 6.58 2.01 10.61
C ARG A 4 5.09 1.78 10.41
N ASP A 5 4.39 1.64 11.53
CA ASP A 5 2.93 1.66 11.51
C ASP A 5 2.42 2.99 10.91
N PHE A 6 1.32 2.90 10.18
CA PHE A 6 0.70 4.06 9.55
C PHE A 6 0.24 5.08 10.60
N ASP A 7 0.60 6.33 10.39
CA ASP A 7 0.17 7.45 11.22
C ASP A 7 -0.92 8.24 10.49
N PRO A 8 -2.04 8.61 11.13
CA PRO A 8 -3.07 9.46 10.52
C PRO A 8 -2.55 10.80 9.97
N SER A 9 -1.38 11.28 10.39
CA SER A 9 -0.72 12.43 9.77
C SER A 9 -0.24 12.15 8.35
N ASP A 10 -0.15 10.89 7.92
CA ASP A 10 0.34 10.51 6.59
C ASP A 10 -0.75 10.44 5.52
N TYR A 11 -2.03 10.62 5.88
CA TYR A 11 -3.12 10.51 4.89
C TYR A 11 -2.96 11.45 3.69
N TRP A 12 -2.44 12.68 3.91
CA TRP A 12 -2.21 13.62 2.81
C TRP A 12 -1.20 13.05 1.80
N ARG A 13 -0.13 12.42 2.30
CA ARG A 13 0.92 11.85 1.48
C ARG A 13 0.48 10.54 0.82
N LEU A 14 -0.37 9.76 1.49
CA LEU A 14 -1.03 8.60 0.90
C LEU A 14 -1.89 8.99 -0.29
N ALA A 15 -2.74 10.01 -0.12
CA ALA A 15 -3.58 10.51 -1.20
C ALA A 15 -2.73 11.03 -2.37
N GLU A 16 -1.70 11.84 -2.09
CA GLU A 16 -0.81 12.37 -3.13
C GLU A 16 -0.12 11.25 -3.96
N ILE A 17 0.48 10.26 -3.28
CA ILE A 17 1.15 9.15 -3.97
C ILE A 17 0.13 8.31 -4.76
N TYR A 18 -1.02 8.00 -4.16
CA TYR A 18 -2.04 7.18 -4.81
C TYR A 18 -2.63 7.86 -6.04
N ASP A 19 -2.98 9.15 -5.94
CA ASP A 19 -3.52 9.94 -7.04
C ASP A 19 -2.50 10.08 -8.18
N THR A 20 -1.21 10.13 -7.87
CA THR A 20 -0.15 10.14 -8.89
C THR A 20 -0.08 8.81 -9.65
N ILE A 21 -0.31 7.68 -8.98
CA ILE A 21 -0.24 6.34 -9.57
C ILE A 21 -1.55 6.01 -10.32
N PHE A 22 -2.70 6.41 -9.78
CA PHE A 22 -4.04 6.11 -10.29
C PHE A 22 -4.92 7.37 -10.35
N PRO A 23 -4.62 8.33 -11.24
CA PRO A 23 -5.35 9.60 -11.32
C PRO A 23 -6.84 9.41 -11.62
N GLU A 24 -7.21 8.32 -12.29
CA GLU A 24 -8.61 7.97 -12.60
C GLU A 24 -9.38 7.38 -11.41
N ARG A 25 -8.69 7.04 -10.32
CA ARG A 25 -9.25 6.44 -9.10
C ARG A 25 -8.88 7.25 -7.86
N SER A 26 -8.64 8.55 -8.03
CA SER A 26 -8.21 9.42 -6.94
C SER A 26 -9.17 9.37 -5.76
N ARG A 27 -8.61 9.56 -4.55
CA ARG A 27 -9.36 9.51 -3.30
C ARG A 27 -8.93 10.63 -2.38
N SER A 28 -9.91 11.37 -1.89
CA SER A 28 -9.71 12.39 -0.87
C SER A 28 -9.23 11.78 0.45
N ILE A 29 -8.63 12.62 1.29
CA ILE A 29 -8.18 12.24 2.64
C ILE A 29 -9.36 11.71 3.49
N ASP A 30 -10.52 12.35 3.38
CA ASP A 30 -11.71 11.96 4.12
C ASP A 30 -12.26 10.61 3.67
N GLU A 31 -12.20 10.30 2.37
CA GLU A 31 -12.55 8.98 1.86
C GLU A 31 -11.61 7.90 2.38
N TRP A 32 -10.29 8.14 2.38
CA TRP A 32 -9.31 7.20 2.96
C TRP A 32 -9.58 6.91 4.43
N ARG A 33 -9.85 7.95 5.22
CA ARG A 33 -10.23 7.82 6.64
C ARG A 33 -11.52 7.02 6.80
N PHE A 34 -12.52 7.34 6.00
CA PHE A 34 -13.81 6.64 6.02
C PHE A 34 -13.66 5.14 5.71
N TYR A 35 -12.84 4.76 4.73
CA TYR A 35 -12.57 3.35 4.45
C TYR A 35 -11.90 2.63 5.62
N ASP A 36 -10.90 3.26 6.24
CA ASP A 36 -10.19 2.66 7.37
C ASP A 36 -11.06 2.56 8.62
N ASP A 37 -11.98 3.50 8.84
CA ASP A 37 -12.89 3.56 9.99
C ASP A 37 -14.12 2.67 9.82
N SER A 38 -14.62 2.51 8.59
CA SER A 38 -15.79 1.68 8.28
C SER A 38 -15.50 0.18 8.31
N LEU A 39 -14.24 -0.22 8.30
CA LEU A 39 -13.86 -1.63 8.37
C LEU A 39 -14.11 -2.21 9.77
N ASP A 40 -14.86 -3.30 9.84
CA ASP A 40 -15.04 -4.09 11.06
C ASP A 40 -13.73 -4.84 11.42
N LYS A 41 -12.83 -4.15 12.12
CA LYS A 41 -11.53 -4.65 12.59
C LYS A 41 -11.64 -5.79 13.61
N SER A 42 -12.84 -6.10 14.11
CA SER A 42 -13.07 -7.29 14.94
C SER A 42 -13.16 -8.58 14.13
N LYS A 43 -13.46 -8.47 12.82
CA LYS A 43 -13.63 -9.60 11.90
C LYS A 43 -12.55 -9.66 10.84
N TYR A 44 -12.12 -8.50 10.34
CA TYR A 44 -11.17 -8.41 9.24
C TYR A 44 -9.84 -7.86 9.73
N TYR A 45 -8.75 -8.53 9.36
CA TYR A 45 -7.44 -7.96 9.54
C TYR A 45 -7.23 -6.83 8.54
N PHE A 46 -6.72 -5.70 9.02
CA PHE A 46 -6.23 -4.61 8.19
C PHE A 46 -5.11 -3.89 8.92
N LYS A 47 -3.98 -3.73 8.24
CA LYS A 47 -2.86 -2.94 8.74
C LYS A 47 -2.18 -2.22 7.58
N ARG A 48 -1.97 -0.91 7.73
CA ARG A 48 -1.18 -0.09 6.79
C ARG A 48 0.16 0.28 7.42
N PHE A 49 1.18 0.38 6.58
CA PHE A 49 2.55 0.72 6.94
C PHE A 49 3.05 1.87 6.07
N THR A 50 3.87 2.72 6.65
CA THR A 50 4.56 3.82 5.96
C THR A 50 6.01 3.42 5.72
N CYS A 51 6.48 3.54 4.48
CA CYS A 51 7.87 3.30 4.08
C CYS A 51 8.64 4.62 4.07
N LEU A 52 9.74 4.68 4.80
CA LEU A 52 10.56 5.88 4.96
C LEU A 52 11.97 5.68 4.38
N SER A 53 12.53 6.77 3.87
CA SER A 53 13.95 6.89 3.58
C SER A 53 14.73 7.02 4.90
N VAL A 54 15.67 6.11 5.15
CA VAL A 54 16.54 6.18 6.34
C VAL A 54 17.46 7.42 6.29
N ALA A 55 17.78 7.89 5.08
CA ALA A 55 18.69 9.02 4.90
C ALA A 55 18.00 10.38 5.10
N SER A 56 16.72 10.51 4.69
CA SER A 56 15.99 11.79 4.69
C SER A 56 14.78 11.83 5.61
N GLY A 57 14.31 10.69 6.12
CA GLY A 57 13.04 10.58 6.83
C GLY A 57 11.80 10.76 5.94
N GLU A 58 11.98 10.90 4.62
CA GLU A 58 10.89 11.14 3.69
C GLU A 58 10.04 9.88 3.48
N VAL A 59 8.72 10.08 3.37
CA VAL A 59 7.79 9.02 2.98
C VAL A 59 7.96 8.69 1.49
N LEU A 60 8.41 7.47 1.25
CA LEU A 60 8.64 6.91 -0.08
C LEU A 60 7.43 6.15 -0.63
N GLY A 61 6.53 5.72 0.25
CA GLY A 61 5.38 4.91 -0.14
C GLY A 61 4.67 4.29 1.05
N PHE A 62 3.68 3.48 0.73
CA PHE A 62 2.79 2.81 1.67
C PHE A 62 2.61 1.34 1.28
N GLY A 63 2.38 0.50 2.28
CA GLY A 63 1.96 -0.88 2.08
C GLY A 63 0.79 -1.21 2.99
N GLU A 64 -0.11 -2.08 2.54
CA GLU A 64 -1.22 -2.55 3.35
C GLU A 64 -1.38 -4.06 3.28
N MET A 65 -1.79 -4.63 4.41
CA MET A 65 -2.07 -6.05 4.59
C MET A 65 -3.49 -6.22 5.09
N TRP A 66 -4.31 -6.97 4.36
CA TRP A 66 -5.74 -7.05 4.65
C TRP A 66 -6.39 -8.39 4.28
N ASN A 67 -7.52 -8.71 4.91
CA ASN A 67 -8.40 -9.79 4.46
C ASN A 67 -9.60 -9.20 3.71
N PRO A 68 -9.88 -9.66 2.48
CA PRO A 68 -11.07 -9.21 1.76
C PRO A 68 -12.35 -9.71 2.43
N PRO A 69 -13.31 -8.82 2.76
CA PRO A 69 -14.56 -9.21 3.38
C PRO A 69 -15.35 -10.27 2.61
N TRP A 70 -15.29 -10.23 1.27
CA TRP A 70 -16.00 -11.14 0.38
C TRP A 70 -15.27 -12.48 0.14
N MET A 71 -14.04 -12.65 0.64
CA MET A 71 -13.26 -13.88 0.49
C MET A 71 -12.46 -14.15 1.78
N PHE A 72 -13.09 -13.94 2.92
CA PHE A 72 -12.43 -14.08 4.20
C PHE A 72 -11.92 -15.51 4.41
N HIS A 73 -10.62 -15.63 4.64
CA HIS A 73 -9.99 -16.84 5.15
C HIS A 73 -8.93 -16.41 6.17
N PRO A 74 -8.97 -16.91 7.41
CA PRO A 74 -8.21 -16.34 8.54
C PRO A 74 -6.68 -16.35 8.34
N ASN A 75 -6.19 -17.23 7.45
CA ASN A 75 -4.77 -17.36 7.13
C ASN A 75 -4.39 -16.84 5.73
N LYS A 76 -5.28 -16.11 5.03
CA LYS A 76 -5.04 -15.60 3.67
C LYS A 76 -5.13 -14.09 3.63
N PHE A 77 -3.98 -13.45 3.48
CA PHE A 77 -3.86 -12.00 3.42
C PHE A 77 -3.58 -11.54 2.00
N TRP A 78 -4.05 -10.34 1.69
CA TRP A 78 -3.70 -9.57 0.51
C TRP A 78 -2.68 -8.52 0.91
N LEU A 79 -1.76 -8.24 0.00
CA LEU A 79 -0.71 -7.25 0.18
C LEU A 79 -0.76 -6.30 -1.01
N ASP A 80 -0.97 -5.04 -0.73
CA ASP A 80 -0.91 -3.95 -1.70
C ASP A 80 0.20 -2.98 -1.31
N GLY A 81 0.79 -2.31 -2.31
CA GLY A 81 1.89 -1.39 -2.09
C GLY A 81 1.97 -0.32 -3.17
N TRP A 82 2.25 0.90 -2.74
CA TRP A 82 2.35 2.07 -3.59
C TRP A 82 3.61 2.85 -3.24
N VAL A 83 4.43 3.15 -4.25
CA VAL A 83 5.69 3.86 -4.10
C VAL A 83 5.64 5.10 -4.96
N ASP A 84 6.07 6.24 -4.40
CA ASP A 84 6.14 7.50 -5.13
C ASP A 84 6.91 7.28 -6.45
N PRO A 85 6.28 7.56 -7.61
CA PRO A 85 6.92 7.45 -8.92
C PRO A 85 8.27 8.16 -9.04
N LYS A 86 8.47 9.26 -8.29
CA LYS A 86 9.76 9.99 -8.24
C LYS A 86 10.90 9.15 -7.65
N HIS A 87 10.58 8.13 -6.87
CA HIS A 87 11.51 7.22 -6.20
C HIS A 87 11.50 5.81 -6.79
N GLN A 88 10.76 5.57 -7.87
CA GLN A 88 10.75 4.30 -8.60
C GLN A 88 12.04 4.13 -9.43
N GLY A 89 12.42 2.88 -9.71
CA GLY A 89 13.64 2.57 -10.48
C GLY A 89 14.96 2.60 -9.68
N GLN A 90 14.92 2.94 -8.40
CA GLN A 90 16.05 2.85 -7.45
C GLN A 90 16.00 1.57 -6.59
N GLY A 91 15.35 0.51 -7.09
CA GLY A 91 15.14 -0.76 -6.37
C GLY A 91 13.85 -0.84 -5.52
N VAL A 92 12.96 0.16 -5.60
CA VAL A 92 11.80 0.30 -4.70
C VAL A 92 10.49 -0.26 -5.28
N GLY A 93 10.44 -0.59 -6.58
CA GLY A 93 9.22 -1.06 -7.26
C GLY A 93 9.50 -1.74 -8.58
N GLY A 94 10.52 -2.60 -8.61
CA GLY A 94 10.98 -3.29 -9.81
C GLY A 94 10.08 -4.43 -10.28
N SER A 95 8.87 -4.13 -10.72
CA SER A 95 8.20 -4.92 -11.75
C SER A 95 7.30 -3.99 -12.55
N ARG A 96 7.69 -3.74 -13.80
CA ARG A 96 6.86 -3.05 -14.79
C ARG A 96 5.50 -3.73 -14.86
N HIS A 97 4.43 -3.06 -14.44
CA HIS A 97 3.09 -3.46 -14.82
C HIS A 97 2.81 -2.92 -16.23
N SER A 98 3.18 -3.70 -17.25
CA SER A 98 2.50 -3.62 -18.53
C SER A 98 1.04 -4.01 -18.29
N SER A 99 0.15 -3.09 -18.61
CA SER A 99 -1.30 -3.26 -18.59
C SER A 99 -1.73 -4.49 -19.36
N GLU A 100 -2.19 -5.52 -18.66
CA GLU A 100 -3.13 -6.50 -19.22
C GLU A 100 -3.94 -7.09 -18.07
N SER A 101 -5.24 -6.83 -18.08
CA SER A 101 -6.21 -7.48 -17.20
C SER A 101 -6.15 -8.98 -17.45
N SER A 102 -5.51 -9.74 -16.56
CA SER A 102 -5.74 -11.17 -16.45
C SER A 102 -5.35 -11.66 -15.05
N GLU A 103 -6.32 -12.34 -14.45
CA GLU A 103 -6.22 -13.10 -13.21
C GLU A 103 -4.91 -13.89 -13.13
N LYS A 104 -4.03 -13.53 -12.19
CA LYS A 104 -2.92 -14.39 -11.78
C LYS A 104 -2.53 -14.14 -10.33
N THR A 105 -2.97 -15.06 -9.49
CA THR A 105 -2.42 -15.37 -8.18
C THR A 105 -0.91 -15.62 -8.33
N LYS A 106 -0.07 -14.71 -7.85
CA LYS A 106 1.28 -15.07 -7.38
C LYS A 106 1.64 -14.24 -6.16
N SER A 107 1.72 -14.97 -5.04
CA SER A 107 2.43 -14.61 -3.82
C SER A 107 3.78 -13.98 -4.17
N ALA A 108 3.90 -12.67 -3.99
CA ALA A 108 5.18 -11.98 -4.02
C ALA A 108 5.57 -11.68 -2.56
N THR A 109 6.37 -12.57 -1.99
CA THR A 109 7.10 -12.29 -0.75
C THR A 109 8.24 -11.33 -1.11
N PRO A 110 8.35 -10.13 -0.50
CA PRO A 110 9.53 -9.32 -0.70
C PRO A 110 10.68 -9.94 0.11
N SER A 111 11.51 -10.75 -0.53
CA SER A 111 12.79 -11.19 0.01
C SER A 111 13.91 -10.38 -0.64
N CYS A 112 14.68 -9.66 0.17
CA CYS A 112 15.91 -8.99 -0.23
C CYS A 112 17.08 -9.79 0.37
N THR A 113 17.81 -10.55 -0.45
CA THR A 113 19.11 -11.12 -0.06
C THR A 113 20.23 -10.19 -0.50
N SER A 114 21.23 -10.11 0.38
CA SER A 114 22.40 -9.22 0.39
C SER A 114 23.27 -9.24 -0.87
#